data_AF-A0A1V6J0P5-F1
#
_entry.id   AF-A0A1V6J0P5-F1
#
_cell.length_a   1.000
_cell.length_b   1.000
_cell.length_c   1.000
_cell.angle_alpha   90.00
_cell.angle_beta   90.00
_cell.angle_gamma   90.00
#
_symmetry.space_group_name_H-M   'P 1'
#
loop_
_entity.id
_entity.type
_entity.pdbx_description
1 polymer ?
#
loop_
_entity_poly.entity_id
_entity_poly.type
_entity_poly.pdbx_seq_one_letter_code
_entity_poly.pdbx_strand_id
1 'polypeptide(L)'
;MKKKSFIIIAAILLMAAGGILLGNNSMNTTKSTSNPPMDGIYMVHVIIDASADTWCLANCVEKVVVTNSKGEVQEQDFVYNTWEYDFYFKAPLENGWLAAGLILIPNCCPNFDYDPGYATGSWYAGYSQILTIKVNN
;
A
#
# COMPACT_ATOMS: atom_id res chain seq x y z
N MET A 1 -34.68 -26.65 24.71
CA MET A 1 -33.60 -25.65 24.82
C MET A 1 -32.91 -25.52 23.46
N LYS A 2 -32.97 -24.34 22.83
CA LYS A 2 -32.34 -24.07 21.53
C LYS A 2 -30.85 -23.73 21.74
N LYS A 3 -29.93 -24.48 21.13
CA LYS A 3 -28.53 -24.06 20.95
C LYS A 3 -28.44 -23.26 19.65
N LYS A 4 -27.99 -22.01 19.74
CA LYS A 4 -27.55 -21.20 18.58
C LYS A 4 -26.02 -21.16 18.65
N SER A 5 -25.31 -21.61 17.62
CA SER A 5 -23.94 -21.16 17.35
C SER A 5 -23.61 -21.25 15.86
N PHE A 6 -23.60 -20.06 15.27
CA PHE A 6 -22.84 -19.51 14.14
C PHE A 6 -22.11 -20.47 13.19
N ILE A 7 -22.49 -20.40 11.91
CA ILE A 7 -21.76 -20.94 10.76
C ILE A 7 -20.79 -19.85 10.29
N ILE A 8 -19.48 -20.15 10.36
CA ILE A 8 -18.42 -19.33 9.77
C ILE A 8 -18.31 -19.71 8.29
N ILE A 9 -18.65 -18.78 7.41
CA ILE A 9 -18.50 -18.95 5.96
C ILE A 9 -17.05 -18.62 5.61
N ALA A 10 -16.21 -19.64 5.49
CA ALA A 10 -14.91 -19.54 4.88
C ALA A 10 -15.08 -19.59 3.35
N ALA A 11 -14.96 -18.43 2.70
CA ALA A 11 -14.88 -18.33 1.25
C ALA A 11 -13.46 -18.73 0.81
N ILE A 12 -13.29 -19.98 0.40
CA ILE A 12 -12.09 -20.44 -0.31
C ILE A 12 -12.44 -20.46 -1.81
N LEU A 13 -12.02 -19.41 -2.50
CA LEU A 13 -12.01 -19.30 -3.95
C LEU A 13 -11.04 -20.35 -4.52
N LEU A 14 -11.59 -21.40 -5.11
CA LEU A 14 -10.86 -22.34 -5.94
C LEU A 14 -10.94 -21.91 -7.42
N MET A 15 -9.75 -21.75 -7.99
CA MET A 15 -9.36 -22.14 -9.34
C MET A 15 -9.92 -21.33 -10.52
N ALA A 16 -9.07 -20.44 -11.02
CA ALA A 16 -8.76 -20.41 -12.44
C ALA A 16 -7.29 -20.79 -12.63
N ALA A 17 -7.04 -22.11 -12.72
CA ALA A 17 -5.82 -22.62 -13.31
C ALA A 17 -5.91 -22.37 -14.82
N GLY A 18 -5.07 -21.46 -15.32
CA GLY A 18 -4.94 -21.19 -16.74
C GLY A 18 -3.55 -20.64 -17.03
N GLY A 19 -2.66 -21.52 -17.49
CA GLY A 19 -1.52 -21.13 -18.32
C GLY A 19 -0.22 -20.80 -17.58
N ILE A 20 0.73 -21.71 -17.71
CA ILE A 20 2.17 -21.46 -17.53
C ILE A 20 2.58 -20.38 -18.54
N LEU A 21 3.15 -19.28 -18.06
CA LEU A 21 4.18 -18.54 -18.81
C LEU A 21 5.31 -18.19 -17.83
N LEU A 22 6.35 -19.02 -17.88
CA LEU A 22 7.71 -18.62 -17.51
C LEU A 22 8.13 -17.49 -18.46
N GLY A 23 7.79 -16.26 -18.08
CA GLY A 23 8.19 -15.04 -18.75
C GLY A 23 9.16 -14.29 -17.87
N ASN A 24 10.44 -14.61 -18.00
CA ASN A 24 11.55 -13.84 -17.47
C ASN A 24 11.41 -12.38 -17.91
N ASN A 25 11.10 -11.44 -17.01
CA ASN A 25 11.36 -10.03 -17.23
C ASN A 25 11.53 -9.30 -15.90
N SER A 26 12.79 -8.93 -15.68
CA SER A 26 13.24 -7.72 -14.98
C SER A 26 12.60 -7.48 -13.61
N MET A 27 13.37 -7.83 -12.59
CA MET A 27 13.33 -7.21 -11.27
C MET A 27 13.51 -5.69 -11.45
N ASN A 28 12.41 -4.99 -11.72
CA ASN A 28 12.38 -3.54 -11.76
C ASN A 28 12.22 -3.09 -10.31
N THR A 29 13.31 -3.20 -9.55
CA THR A 29 13.55 -2.32 -8.40
C THR A 29 13.60 -0.91 -8.97
N THR A 30 12.42 -0.30 -9.09
CA THR A 30 12.28 1.08 -9.51
C THR A 30 12.88 1.92 -8.40
N LYS A 31 14.11 2.38 -8.62
CA LYS A 31 14.76 3.39 -7.79
C LYS A 31 13.81 4.57 -7.67
N SER A 32 13.48 4.93 -6.43
CA SER A 32 12.79 6.17 -6.12
C SER A 32 13.62 7.34 -6.62
N THR A 33 13.08 8.06 -7.60
CA THR A 33 13.48 9.42 -7.92
C THR A 33 12.19 10.20 -8.10
N SER A 34 11.97 11.17 -7.22
CA SER A 34 10.94 12.20 -7.33
C SER A 34 11.05 12.88 -8.70
N ASN A 35 10.29 12.41 -9.68
CA ASN A 35 10.16 13.09 -10.96
C ASN A 35 9.04 14.14 -10.85
N PRO A 36 9.20 15.34 -11.46
CA PRO A 36 8.15 16.35 -11.50
C PRO A 36 6.92 15.82 -12.25
N PRO A 37 5.74 16.48 -12.18
CA PRO A 37 4.52 15.93 -12.75
C PRO A 37 4.67 15.73 -14.25
N MET A 38 4.81 14.49 -14.68
CA MET A 38 4.69 14.11 -16.08
C MET A 38 3.22 14.22 -16.49
N ASP A 39 2.95 14.72 -17.70
CA ASP A 39 1.59 14.71 -18.24
C ASP A 39 0.97 13.31 -18.14
N GLY A 40 -0.29 13.24 -17.72
CA GLY A 40 -1.03 11.98 -17.63
C GLY A 40 -0.89 11.17 -16.34
N ILE A 41 -0.46 11.79 -15.23
CA ILE A 41 -0.35 11.11 -13.92
C ILE A 41 -1.33 11.67 -12.88
N TYR A 42 -1.65 10.86 -11.88
CA TYR A 42 -2.23 11.31 -10.60
C TYR A 42 -1.24 11.06 -9.46
N MET A 43 -1.33 11.89 -8.43
CA MET A 43 -0.47 11.81 -7.25
C MET A 43 -1.22 11.13 -6.10
N VAL A 44 -0.52 10.31 -5.33
CA VAL A 44 -0.98 9.79 -4.04
C VAL A 44 -0.01 10.30 -2.97
N HIS A 45 -0.51 11.18 -2.11
CA HIS A 45 0.21 11.69 -0.96
C HIS A 45 -0.11 10.82 0.26
N VAL A 46 0.90 10.14 0.78
CA VAL A 46 0.78 9.26 1.94
C VAL A 46 1.28 9.99 3.17
N ILE A 47 0.46 10.01 4.22
CA ILE A 47 0.80 10.52 5.55
C ILE A 47 0.86 9.35 6.52
N ILE A 48 1.97 9.19 7.24
CA ILE A 48 2.12 8.25 8.35
C ILE A 48 1.79 9.00 9.63
N ASP A 49 0.69 8.63 10.29
CA ASP A 49 0.36 9.12 11.62
C ASP A 49 1.29 8.47 12.65
N ALA A 50 2.40 9.15 12.93
CA ALA A 50 3.42 8.73 13.88
C ALA A 50 3.10 9.10 15.34
N SER A 51 1.81 9.19 15.70
CA SER A 51 1.39 9.48 17.08
C SER A 51 1.61 8.32 18.05
N ALA A 52 1.82 7.10 17.55
CA ALA A 52 2.10 5.88 18.31
C ALA A 52 3.36 5.16 17.79
N ASP A 53 3.96 4.31 18.64
CA ASP A 53 5.06 3.40 18.30
C ASP A 53 6.20 3.98 17.46
N THR A 54 6.58 5.22 17.79
CA THR A 54 7.62 5.98 17.08
C THR A 54 8.96 5.27 17.02
N TRP A 55 9.28 4.43 18.01
CA TRP A 55 10.49 3.61 17.99
C TRP A 55 10.45 2.53 16.90
N CYS A 56 9.34 1.80 16.78
CA CYS A 56 9.18 0.77 15.74
C CYS A 56 9.14 1.41 14.36
N LEU A 57 8.43 2.53 14.19
CA LEU A 57 8.48 3.31 12.96
C LEU A 57 9.91 3.68 12.56
N ALA A 58 10.68 4.20 13.50
CA ALA A 58 12.04 4.67 13.25
C ALA A 58 13.05 3.56 12.92
N ASN A 59 12.88 2.36 13.48
CA ASN A 59 13.91 1.32 13.47
C ASN A 59 13.52 0.07 12.69
N CYS A 60 12.23 -0.14 12.43
CA CYS A 60 11.73 -1.40 11.89
C CYS A 60 10.99 -1.25 10.57
N VAL A 61 10.62 -0.05 10.13
CA VAL A 61 10.03 0.17 8.81
C VAL A 61 11.14 0.30 7.78
N GLU A 62 11.09 -0.55 6.75
CA GLU A 62 12.03 -0.49 5.62
C GLU A 62 11.49 0.42 4.51
N LYS A 63 10.19 0.34 4.22
CA LYS A 63 9.59 1.00 3.07
C LYS A 63 8.15 1.43 3.30
N VAL A 64 7.77 2.50 2.61
CA VAL A 64 6.38 2.91 2.40
C VAL A 64 5.94 2.40 1.03
N VAL A 65 4.77 1.77 0.98
CA VAL A 65 4.25 1.16 -0.25
C VAL A 65 2.87 1.71 -0.58
N VAL A 66 2.61 1.95 -1.87
CA VAL A 66 1.27 2.21 -2.39
C VAL A 66 0.95 1.19 -3.47
N THR A 67 -0.23 0.56 -3.37
CA THR A 67 -0.77 -0.38 -4.34
C THR A 67 -2.09 0.14 -4.88
N ASN A 68 -2.37 -0.10 -6.16
CA ASN A 68 -3.66 0.22 -6.77
C ASN A 68 -4.40 -1.03 -7.26
N SER A 69 -5.68 -0.85 -7.64
CA SER A 69 -6.55 -1.93 -8.11
C SER A 69 -6.16 -2.55 -9.45
N LYS A 70 -5.17 -2.00 -10.16
CA LYS A 70 -4.57 -2.63 -11.36
C LYS A 70 -3.39 -3.54 -11.00
N GLY A 71 -3.03 -3.64 -9.73
CA GLY A 71 -1.87 -4.41 -9.26
C GLY A 71 -0.54 -3.67 -9.41
N GLU A 72 -0.56 -2.37 -9.73
CA GLU A 72 0.67 -1.57 -9.73
C GLU A 72 1.08 -1.28 -8.29
N VAL A 73 2.36 -1.51 -7.99
CA VAL A 73 2.98 -1.30 -6.68
C VAL A 73 4.11 -0.30 -6.84
N GLN A 74 4.16 0.71 -5.99
CA GLN A 74 5.30 1.61 -5.85
C GLN A 74 5.79 1.60 -4.41
N GLU A 75 7.10 1.62 -4.25
CA GLU A 75 7.78 1.55 -2.97
C GLU A 75 8.76 2.71 -2.86
N GLN A 76 8.88 3.28 -1.66
CA GLN A 76 9.93 4.22 -1.30
C GLN A 76 10.59 3.77 -0.02
N ASP A 77 11.92 3.85 0.03
CA ASP A 77 12.66 3.55 1.26
C ASP A 77 12.21 4.50 2.36
N PHE A 78 11.99 3.94 3.55
CA PHE A 78 11.64 4.74 4.71
C PHE A 78 12.85 5.59 5.13
N VAL A 79 12.59 6.85 5.43
CA VAL A 79 13.62 7.80 5.84
C VAL A 79 13.26 8.24 7.25
N TYR A 80 14.21 8.10 8.17
CA TYR A 80 13.98 8.45 9.56
C TYR A 80 13.47 9.89 9.71
N ASN A 81 12.40 10.05 10.48
CA ASN A 81 11.71 11.32 10.73
C ASN A 81 11.07 11.97 9.49
N THR A 82 10.80 11.18 8.45
CA THR A 82 9.97 11.54 7.30
C THR A 82 8.64 10.80 7.41
N TRP A 83 7.53 11.55 7.42
CA TRP A 83 6.19 11.01 7.64
C TRP A 83 5.25 11.22 6.45
N GLU A 84 5.76 11.85 5.39
CA GLU A 84 5.00 12.20 4.20
C GLU A 84 5.74 11.72 2.95
N TYR A 85 5.00 11.09 2.04
CA TYR A 85 5.55 10.47 0.84
C TYR A 85 4.63 10.68 -0.36
N ASP A 86 5.19 11.14 -1.48
CA ASP A 86 4.45 11.31 -2.72
C ASP A 86 4.74 10.17 -3.70
N PHE A 87 3.67 9.54 -4.19
CA PHE A 87 3.71 8.50 -5.21
C PHE A 87 2.96 8.96 -6.46
N TYR A 88 3.39 8.48 -7.63
CA TYR A 88 2.91 9.01 -8.91
C TYR A 88 2.51 7.88 -9.84
N PHE A 89 1.23 7.76 -10.14
CA PHE A 89 0.68 6.68 -10.95
C PHE A 89 0.13 7.20 -12.28
N LYS A 90 0.12 6.33 -13.30
CA LYS A 90 -0.47 6.67 -14.60
C LYS A 90 -1.98 6.76 -14.49
N ALA A 91 -2.53 7.89 -14.93
CA ALA A 91 -3.95 8.08 -15.08
C ALA A 91 -4.47 7.49 -16.42
N PRO A 92 -5.77 7.18 -16.53
CA PRO A 92 -6.74 7.16 -15.44
C PRO A 92 -6.74 5.81 -14.68
N LEU A 93 -7.11 5.86 -13.41
CA LEU A 93 -7.61 4.72 -12.66
C LEU A 93 -9.10 4.91 -12.47
N GLU A 94 -9.93 4.11 -13.15
CA GLU A 94 -11.39 4.24 -13.09
C GLU A 94 -12.00 3.17 -12.18
N ASN A 95 -12.93 3.57 -11.31
CA ASN A 95 -13.67 2.68 -10.40
C ASN A 95 -12.77 1.70 -9.64
N GLY A 96 -11.63 2.21 -9.15
CA GLY A 96 -10.58 1.44 -8.52
C GLY A 96 -10.47 1.67 -7.03
N TRP A 97 -9.39 1.14 -6.48
CA TRP A 97 -8.97 1.36 -5.11
C TRP A 97 -7.47 1.66 -5.04
N LEU A 98 -7.08 2.38 -4.00
CA LEU A 98 -5.71 2.69 -3.61
C LEU A 98 -5.50 2.25 -2.16
N ALA A 99 -4.35 1.64 -1.87
CA ALA A 99 -3.96 1.24 -0.52
C ALA A 99 -2.52 1.67 -0.25
N ALA A 100 -2.27 2.26 0.92
CA ALA A 100 -0.95 2.62 1.41
C ALA A 100 -0.61 1.78 2.65
N GLY A 101 0.63 1.31 2.76
CA GLY A 101 1.09 0.50 3.88
C GLY A 101 2.59 0.61 4.12
N LEU A 102 3.09 -0.20 5.06
CA LEU A 102 4.48 -0.24 5.47
C LEU A 102 5.04 -1.66 5.30
N ILE A 103 6.29 -1.75 4.86
CA ILE A 103 7.05 -3.00 4.88
C ILE A 103 7.99 -2.95 6.06
N LEU A 104 7.95 -3.99 6.90
CA LEU A 104 8.74 -4.09 8.11
C LEU A 104 9.89 -5.10 7.99
N ILE A 105 10.98 -4.81 8.68
CA ILE A 105 12.05 -5.78 8.95
C ILE A 105 11.43 -6.96 9.72
N PRO A 106 11.55 -8.20 9.22
CA PRO A 106 11.00 -9.37 9.89
C PRO A 106 11.48 -9.49 11.34
N ASN A 107 10.54 -9.71 12.26
CA ASN A 107 10.77 -9.84 13.71
C ASN A 107 11.34 -8.61 14.43
N CYS A 108 11.39 -7.42 13.82
CA CYS A 108 11.94 -6.23 14.45
C CYS A 108 11.01 -5.63 15.52
N CYS A 109 9.69 -5.56 15.24
CA CYS A 109 8.67 -5.21 16.22
C CYS A 109 7.49 -6.20 16.15
N PRO A 110 7.46 -7.22 17.04
CA PRO A 110 6.44 -8.27 17.00
C PRO A 110 5.00 -7.82 17.23
N ASN A 111 4.82 -6.69 17.92
CA ASN A 111 3.51 -6.13 18.23
C ASN A 111 3.19 -4.87 17.41
N PHE A 112 4.04 -4.53 16.42
CA PHE A 112 3.77 -3.36 15.60
C PHE A 112 2.53 -3.61 14.75
N ASP A 113 1.53 -2.75 14.95
CA ASP A 113 0.26 -2.82 14.25
C ASP A 113 -0.07 -1.45 13.66
N TYR A 114 -0.71 -1.46 12.49
CA TYR A 114 -1.13 -0.23 11.83
C TYR A 114 -2.34 -0.48 10.92
N ASP A 115 -3.20 0.52 10.80
CA ASP A 115 -4.26 0.55 9.81
C ASP A 115 -3.70 1.11 8.48
N PRO A 116 -3.84 0.38 7.36
CA PRO A 116 -3.42 0.89 6.05
C PRO A 116 -4.30 2.06 5.62
N GLY A 117 -3.71 3.01 4.90
CA GLY A 117 -4.47 4.06 4.23
C GLY A 117 -5.24 3.47 3.05
N TYR A 118 -6.52 3.79 2.88
CA TYR A 118 -7.35 3.21 1.83
C TYR A 118 -8.33 4.22 1.23
N ALA A 119 -8.51 4.17 -0.09
CA ALA A 119 -9.53 4.95 -0.79
C ALA A 119 -10.09 4.17 -1.99
N THR A 120 -11.37 4.40 -2.30
CA THR A 120 -12.03 3.91 -3.52
C THR A 120 -12.50 5.08 -4.36
N GLY A 121 -12.37 5.00 -5.69
CA GLY A 121 -12.78 6.09 -6.55
C GLY A 121 -12.21 6.01 -7.96
N SER A 122 -12.18 7.17 -8.62
CA SER A 122 -11.55 7.34 -9.93
C SER A 122 -10.56 8.50 -9.87
N TRP A 123 -9.37 8.31 -10.44
CA TRP A 123 -8.30 9.30 -10.43
C TRP A 123 -7.81 9.57 -11.85
N TYR A 124 -7.92 10.83 -12.25
CA TYR A 124 -7.55 11.33 -13.58
C TYR A 124 -6.26 12.14 -13.51
N ALA A 125 -5.72 12.51 -14.67
CA ALA A 125 -4.48 13.28 -14.72
C ALA A 125 -4.63 14.60 -13.95
N GLY A 126 -3.61 14.94 -13.13
CA GLY A 126 -3.60 16.12 -12.27
C GLY A 126 -4.36 15.97 -10.95
N TYR A 127 -4.96 14.81 -10.66
CA TYR A 127 -5.65 14.58 -9.40
C TYR A 127 -4.66 14.24 -8.30
N SER A 128 -5.04 14.54 -7.06
CA SER A 128 -4.31 14.17 -5.85
C SER A 128 -5.22 13.40 -4.91
N GLN A 129 -4.71 12.31 -4.35
CA GLN A 129 -5.34 11.55 -3.29
C GLN A 129 -4.46 11.54 -2.05
N ILE A 130 -5.04 11.90 -0.89
CA ILE A 130 -4.36 11.72 0.39
C ILE A 130 -4.76 10.36 0.97
N LEU A 131 -3.79 9.58 1.43
CA LEU A 131 -3.99 8.37 2.21
C LEU A 131 -3.25 8.50 3.54
N THR A 132 -3.90 8.11 4.63
CA THR A 132 -3.28 8.14 5.97
C THR A 132 -3.08 6.72 6.48
N ILE A 133 -1.84 6.36 6.75
CA ILE A 133 -1.48 5.15 7.49
C ILE A 133 -1.54 5.49 8.98
N LYS A 134 -2.33 4.76 9.75
CA LYS A 134 -2.48 5.03 11.18
C LYS A 134 -1.77 3.97 12.00
N VAL A 135 -0.79 4.38 12.79
CA VAL A 135 -0.05 3.47 13.67
C VAL A 135 -0.85 3.24 14.94
N ASN A 136 -0.97 1.99 15.35
CA ASN A 136 -1.69 1.57 16.55
C ASN A 136 -0.72 1.41 17.74
N ASN A 137 -1.27 1.26 18.95
CA ASN A 137 -0.52 1.09 20.21
C ASN A 137 -0.26 -0.38 20.54
#